data_AF-A0A4R1AVP1-F1
#
_entry.id   AF-A0A4R1AVP1-F1
#
_cell.length_a   1.000
_cell.length_b   1.000
_cell.length_c   1.000
_cell.angle_alpha   90.00
_cell.angle_beta   90.00
_cell.angle_gamma   90.00
#
_symmetry.space_group_name_H-M   'P 1'
#
loop_
_entity.id
_entity.type
_entity.pdbx_description
1 polymer ?
#
loop_
_entity_poly.entity_id
_entity_poly.type
_entity_poly.pdbx_seq_one_letter_code
_entity_poly.pdbx_strand_id
1 'polypeptide(L)'
;MEFSLGLLISVAVTIYLVIDAPKHNKSPVLWGILGFILGLLGLGIYLIVTGRKVLGWIIVVLFIIFVIIIILFFAVIIAALFNMQ
;
A
#
# COMPACT_ATOMS: atom_id res chain seq x y z
N MET A 1 12.76 1.24 -18.02
CA MET A 1 11.37 1.69 -17.82
C MET A 1 10.72 0.87 -16.69
N GLU A 2 11.28 0.90 -15.47
CA GLU A 2 10.91 -0.07 -14.42
C GLU A 2 10.38 0.60 -13.13
N PHE A 3 10.56 1.91 -12.97
CA PHE A 3 10.03 2.69 -11.85
C PHE A 3 8.56 3.13 -12.02
N SER A 4 7.94 2.84 -13.17
CA SER A 4 6.63 3.42 -13.52
C SER A 4 5.47 2.74 -12.78
N LEU A 5 5.52 1.43 -12.57
CA LEU A 5 4.36 0.68 -12.04
C LEU A 5 4.02 1.06 -10.60
N GLY A 6 5.00 1.17 -9.70
CA GLY A 6 4.75 1.57 -8.31
C GLY A 6 4.20 3.00 -8.21
N LEU A 7 4.74 3.91 -9.02
CA LEU A 7 4.30 5.29 -9.09
C LEU A 7 2.88 5.39 -9.69
N LEU A 8 2.59 4.63 -10.75
CA LEU A 8 1.26 4.53 -11.34
C LEU A 8 0.22 3.98 -10.36
N ILE A 9 0.56 2.95 -9.57
CA ILE A 9 -0.33 2.41 -8.53
C ILE A 9 -0.60 3.46 -7.46
N SER A 10 0.45 4.14 -6.96
CA SER A 10 0.30 5.20 -5.97
C SER A 10 -0.58 6.35 -6.48
N VAL A 11 -0.40 6.77 -7.73
CA VAL A 11 -1.23 7.79 -8.39
C VAL A 11 -2.67 7.31 -8.54
N ALA A 12 -2.88 6.07 -8.99
CA ALA A 12 -4.23 5.50 -9.14
C ALA A 12 -4.97 5.42 -7.79
N VAL A 13 -4.27 5.00 -6.72
CA VAL A 13 -4.81 5.01 -5.35
C VAL A 13 -5.16 6.43 -4.91
N THR A 14 -4.26 7.38 -5.14
CA THR A 14 -4.47 8.79 -4.78
C THR A 14 -5.71 9.35 -5.46
N ILE A 15 -5.85 9.15 -6.77
CA ILE A 15 -7.03 9.59 -7.54
C ILE A 15 -8.30 8.96 -6.98
N TYR A 16 -8.29 7.64 -6.74
CA TYR A 16 -9.43 6.94 -6.15
C TYR A 16 -9.85 7.54 -4.80
N LEU A 17 -8.89 7.74 -3.90
CA LEU A 17 -9.17 8.25 -2.56
C LEU A 17 -9.65 9.71 -2.56
N VAL A 18 -9.07 10.57 -3.41
CA VAL A 18 -9.52 11.97 -3.53
C VAL A 18 -10.96 12.05 -4.05
N ILE A 19 -11.35 11.19 -5.00
CA ILE A 19 -12.71 11.17 -5.56
C ILE A 19 -13.71 10.54 -4.58
N ASP A 20 -13.32 9.51 -3.84
CA ASP A 20 -14.22 8.75 -2.99
C ASP A 20 -14.39 9.36 -1.59
N ALA A 21 -13.38 10.07 -1.07
CA ALA A 21 -13.39 10.64 0.28
C ALA A 21 -14.54 11.63 0.56
N PRO A 22 -14.91 12.57 -0.35
CA PRO A 22 -16.06 13.44 -0.15
C PRO A 22 -17.37 12.68 0.05
N LYS A 23 -17.53 11.52 -0.61
CA LYS A 23 -18.74 10.69 -0.54
C LYS A 23 -18.94 10.08 0.85
N HIS A 24 -17.88 10.03 1.66
CA HIS A 24 -17.86 9.46 3.00
C HIS A 24 -17.62 10.52 4.10
N ASN A 25 -17.83 11.80 3.80
CA ASN A 25 -17.57 12.93 4.70
C ASN A 25 -16.12 12.95 5.24
N LYS A 26 -15.15 12.60 4.39
CA LYS A 26 -13.72 12.63 4.73
C LYS A 26 -12.98 13.67 3.90
N SER A 27 -11.89 14.20 4.45
CA SER A 27 -11.03 15.18 3.76
C SER A 27 -10.35 14.55 2.53
N PRO A 28 -10.60 15.06 1.31
CA PRO A 28 -10.01 14.49 0.09
C PRO A 28 -8.50 14.67 0.04
N VAL A 29 -8.01 15.83 0.49
CA VAL A 29 -6.59 16.17 0.48
C VAL A 29 -5.80 15.26 1.42
N LEU A 30 -6.32 15.03 2.63
CA LEU A 30 -5.68 14.16 3.60
C LEU A 30 -5.55 12.73 3.07
N TRP A 31 -6.65 12.17 2.54
CA TRP A 31 -6.65 10.81 2.01
C TRP A 31 -5.85 10.69 0.70
N GLY A 32 -5.77 11.74 -0.10
CA GLY A 32 -4.88 11.80 -1.26
C GLY A 32 -3.41 11.68 -0.86
N ILE A 33 -2.96 12.48 0.12
CA ILE A 33 -1.57 12.42 0.62
C ILE A 33 -1.28 11.06 1.25
N LEU A 34 -2.18 10.54 2.09
CA LEU A 34 -2.04 9.21 2.70
C LEU A 34 -2.01 8.11 1.65
N GLY A 35 -2.85 8.19 0.63
CA GLY A 35 -2.86 7.26 -0.50
C GLY A 35 -1.58 7.28 -1.31
N PHE A 36 -1.02 8.46 -1.53
CA PHE A 36 0.22 8.61 -2.31
C PHE A 36 1.42 8.02 -1.56
N ILE A 37 1.54 8.33 -0.26
CA ILE A 37 2.67 7.92 0.57
C ILE A 37 2.57 6.44 0.96
N LEU A 38 1.39 5.99 1.41
CA LEU A 38 1.19 4.64 1.93
C LEU A 38 0.73 3.64 0.86
N GLY A 39 0.34 4.12 -0.33
CA GLY A 39 -0.11 3.29 -1.44
C GLY A 39 -1.28 2.39 -1.05
N LEU A 40 -1.13 1.09 -1.32
CA LEU A 40 -2.15 0.07 -1.03
C LEU A 40 -2.50 -0.02 0.46
N LEU A 41 -1.57 0.28 1.36
CA LEU A 41 -1.85 0.30 2.80
C LEU A 41 -2.81 1.45 3.15
N GLY A 42 -2.60 2.64 2.57
CA GLY A 42 -3.51 3.77 2.71
C GLY A 42 -4.92 3.45 2.18
N LEU A 43 -4.99 2.76 1.03
CA LEU A 43 -6.25 2.29 0.46
C LEU A 43 -6.96 1.27 1.36
N GLY A 44 -6.23 0.29 1.90
CA GLY A 44 -6.79 -0.72 2.80
C GLY A 44 -7.39 -0.09 4.07
N ILE A 45 -6.66 0.82 4.71
CA ILE A 45 -7.14 1.56 5.90
C ILE A 45 -8.37 2.40 5.55
N TYR A 46 -8.36 3.09 4.41
CA TYR A 46 -9.50 3.87 3.97
C TYR A 46 -10.76 3.02 3.80
N LEU A 47 -10.64 1.85 3.19
CA LEU A 47 -11.77 0.92 3.03
C LEU A 47 -12.32 0.44 4.38
N ILE A 48 -11.46 0.20 5.37
CA ILE A 48 -11.88 -0.17 6.73
C ILE A 48 -12.70 0.95 7.37
N VAL A 49 -12.21 2.20 7.28
CA VAL A 49 -12.86 3.37 7.90
C VAL A 49 -14.13 3.78 7.16
N THR A 50 -14.25 3.48 5.86
CA THR A 50 -15.46 3.74 5.04
C THR A 50 -16.49 2.61 5.07
N GLY A 51 -16.32 1.61 5.95
CA GLY A 51 -17.30 0.54 6.16
C GLY A 51 -17.12 -0.70 5.29
N ARG A 52 -16.20 -0.67 4.31
CA ARG A 52 -15.81 -1.81 3.45
C ARG A 52 -14.74 -2.66 4.14
N LYS A 53 -15.03 -3.11 5.36
CA LYS A 53 -14.06 -3.75 6.27
C LYS A 53 -13.40 -5.00 5.70
N VAL A 54 -14.18 -5.89 5.08
CA VAL A 54 -13.65 -7.15 4.53
C VAL A 54 -12.61 -6.88 3.44
N LEU A 55 -12.94 -6.04 2.46
CA LEU A 55 -12.01 -5.66 1.39
C LEU A 55 -10.77 -4.94 1.94
N GLY A 56 -10.97 -4.02 2.88
CA GLY A 56 -9.86 -3.31 3.49
C GLY A 56 -8.89 -4.23 4.22
N TRP A 57 -9.39 -5.18 5.02
CA TRP A 57 -8.55 -6.17 5.70
C TRP A 57 -7.84 -7.10 4.73
N ILE A 58 -8.49 -7.54 3.65
CA ILE A 58 -7.82 -8.35 2.61
C ILE A 58 -6.60 -7.62 2.06
N ILE A 59 -6.75 -6.34 1.71
CA ILE A 59 -5.66 -5.53 1.13
C ILE A 59 -4.55 -5.30 2.16
N VAL A 60 -4.88 -5.01 3.42
CA VAL A 60 -3.90 -4.83 4.49
C VAL A 60 -3.12 -6.12 4.75
N VAL A 61 -3.80 -7.27 4.86
CA VAL A 61 -3.16 -8.57 5.10
C VAL A 61 -2.25 -8.95 3.94
N LEU A 62 -2.70 -8.78 2.69
CA LEU A 62 -1.87 -9.03 1.51
C LEU A 62 -0.62 -8.14 1.49
N PHE A 63 -0.76 -6.86 1.83
CA PHE A 63 0.37 -5.94 1.93
C PHE A 63 1.37 -6.37 3.00
N ILE A 64 0.88 -6.76 4.19
CA ILE A 64 1.74 -7.24 5.29
C ILE A 64 2.50 -8.51 4.87
N ILE A 65 1.82 -9.48 4.27
CA ILE A 65 2.45 -10.71 3.77
C ILE A 65 3.53 -10.39 2.72
N PHE A 66 3.23 -9.49 1.79
CA PHE A 66 4.17 -9.06 0.75
C PHE A 66 5.43 -8.43 1.36
N VAL A 67 5.28 -7.54 2.35
CA VAL A 67 6.41 -6.93 3.06
C VAL A 67 7.25 -7.98 3.79
N ILE A 68 6.61 -8.94 4.49
CA ILE A 68 7.32 -10.03 5.17
C ILE A 68 8.14 -10.86 4.17
N ILE A 69 7.55 -11.23 3.03
CA ILE A 69 8.25 -12.00 1.99
C ILE A 69 9.47 -11.24 1.47
N ILE A 70 9.35 -9.94 1.22
CA ILE A 70 10.48 -9.10 0.79
C ILE A 70 11.58 -9.10 1.84
N ILE A 71 11.25 -8.90 3.11
CA ILE A 71 12.23 -8.88 4.21
C ILE A 71 12.96 -10.23 4.28
N LEU A 72 12.23 -11.34 4.24
CA LEU A 72 12.81 -12.69 4.27
C LEU A 72 13.71 -12.95 3.05
N PHE A 73 13.29 -12.51 1.86
CA PHE A 73 14.08 -12.62 0.64
C PHE A 73 15.43 -11.90 0.76
N PHE A 74 15.43 -10.65 1.23
CA PHE A 74 16.67 -9.91 1.46
C PHE A 74 17.52 -10.53 2.57
N ALA A 75 16.92 -11.04 3.64
CA ALA A 75 17.65 -11.72 4.71
C ALA A 75 18.40 -12.96 4.19
N VAL A 76 17.75 -13.77 3.34
CA VAL A 76 18.38 -14.94 2.70
C VAL A 76 19.53 -14.52 1.79
N ILE A 77 19.35 -13.47 0.98
CA ILE A 77 20.41 -12.94 0.10
C ILE A 77 21.63 -12.50 0.92
N ILE A 78 21.41 -11.73 1.99
CA ILE A 78 22.49 -11.23 2.85
C ILE A 78 23.22 -12.41 3.49
N ALA A 79 22.50 -13.39 4.06
CA ALA A 79 23.11 -14.58 4.66
C ALA A 79 23.94 -15.38 3.65
N ALA A 80 23.46 -15.53 2.41
CA ALA A 80 24.20 -16.20 1.34
C ALA A 80 25.49 -15.45 0.96
N LEU A 81 25.44 -14.12 0.88
CA LEU A 81 26.62 -13.29 0.60
C LEU A 81 27.69 -13.42 1.69
N PHE A 82 27.29 -13.41 2.97
CA PHE A 82 28.22 -13.58 4.09
C PHE A 82 28.86 -14.98 4.14
N ASN A 83 28.17 -16.02 3.68
CA ASN A 83 28.72 -17.39 3.66
C ASN A 83 29.66 -17.64 2.47
N MET A 84 29.73 -16.72 1.50
CA MET A 84 30.65 -16.78 0.35
C MET A 84 31.94 -15.98 0.55
N GLN A 85 32.07 -15.24 1.67
CA GLN A 85 33.29 -14.53 2.08
C GLN A 85 34.14 -15.40 3.02
#